data_AF-A0A3M0L3I5-F1
#
_entry.id   AF-A0A3M0L3I5-F1
#
_cell.length_a   1.000
_cell.length_b   1.000
_cell.length_c   1.000
_cell.angle_alpha   90.00
_cell.angle_beta   90.00
_cell.angle_gamma   90.00
#
_symmetry.space_group_name_H-M   'P 1'
#
loop_
_entity.id
_entity.type
_entity.pdbx_description
1 polymer ?
#
loop_
_entity_poly.entity_id
_entity_poly.type
_entity_poly.pdbx_seq_one_letter_code
_entity_poly.pdbx_strand_id
1 'polypeptide(L)'
;MILSDSQFILWEAKWRKVLNDYRIKYQGGANAGFTVAQLAGDPPLDSAARQARFFPRDVLTDIKDAARKAMVQIPPAGVTESLFTEVKQGPSEPFASFIDRLTQAVDRQVTDETVQSHLIRCLAFANANSECKCVISAIPGQPTMAEILEACSKVGTPQHVAAILGDHVEKAVKEAFANFQQRQCYKCGKPGHFKKDCPQVTNNADSSDHCPACGRKKHRPARNNVSGGTQSGNSRRSANRQHATTQVMAMTQEQAPQGGQSSGNSILTPSAGQFVGSPSIQSYYYQGRNATWQLPK
;
A
#
# COMPACT_ATOMS: atom_id res chain seq x y z
N MET A 1 22.17 -5.01 26.47
CA MET A 1 22.38 -3.73 25.77
C MET A 1 21.36 -3.68 24.64
N ILE A 2 20.63 -2.57 24.47
CA ILE A 2 19.55 -2.47 23.48
C ILE A 2 20.11 -2.36 22.04
N LEU A 3 21.34 -1.86 21.91
CA LEU A 3 22.04 -1.65 20.65
C LEU A 3 23.26 -2.58 20.57
N SER A 4 23.62 -3.01 19.36
CA SER A 4 24.93 -3.58 19.05
C SER A 4 26.03 -2.51 19.14
N ASP A 5 27.30 -2.93 19.18
CA ASP A 5 28.43 -1.99 19.21
C ASP A 5 28.43 -1.03 18.02
N SER A 6 28.11 -1.52 16.82
CA SER A 6 27.99 -0.70 15.61
C SER A 6 26.82 0.29 15.70
N GLN A 7 25.67 -0.15 16.19
CA GLN A 7 24.51 0.72 16.40
C GLN A 7 24.78 1.78 17.46
N PHE A 8 25.52 1.43 18.52
CA PHE A 8 25.90 2.37 19.57
C PHE A 8 26.80 3.49 19.04
N ILE A 9 27.80 3.16 18.21
CA ILE A 9 28.67 4.17 17.56
C ILE A 9 27.85 5.11 16.67
N LEU A 10 26.94 4.57 15.87
CA LEU A 10 26.05 5.38 15.02
C LEU A 10 25.11 6.27 15.85
N TRP A 11 24.57 5.72 16.93
CA TRP A 11 23.72 6.45 17.88
C TRP A 11 24.47 7.60 18.53
N GLU A 12 25.67 7.36 19.06
CA GLU A 12 26.47 8.40 19.71
C GLU A 12 26.78 9.53 18.73
N ALA A 13 27.19 9.20 17.50
CA ALA A 13 27.46 10.19 16.46
C ALA A 13 26.23 11.06 16.14
N LYS A 14 25.04 10.44 15.99
CA LYS A 14 23.78 11.17 15.77
C LYS A 14 23.39 12.02 16.98
N TRP A 15 23.50 11.47 18.19
CA TRP A 15 23.15 12.18 19.42
C TRP A 15 24.02 13.42 19.64
N ARG A 16 25.35 13.29 19.47
CA ARG A 16 26.28 14.42 19.56
C ARG A 16 25.97 15.51 18.52
N LYS A 17 25.51 15.14 17.33
CA LYS A 17 25.04 16.11 16.31
C LYS A 17 23.83 16.90 16.81
N VAL A 18 22.83 16.23 17.39
CA VAL A 18 21.64 16.90 17.95
C VAL A 18 22.02 17.80 19.13
N LEU A 19 22.93 17.36 20.01
CA LEU A 19 23.45 18.20 21.10
C LEU A 19 24.14 19.47 20.58
N ASN A 20 24.83 19.39 19.44
CA ASN A 20 25.43 20.55 18.80
C ASN A 20 24.38 21.56 18.30
N ASP A 21 23.23 21.08 17.80
CA ASP A 21 22.12 21.95 17.39
C ASP A 21 21.53 22.70 18.61
N TYR A 22 21.34 22.01 19.74
CA TYR A 22 20.95 22.65 21.01
C TYR A 22 21.98 23.67 21.50
N ARG A 23 23.28 23.33 21.43
CA ARG A 23 24.35 24.27 21.77
C ARG A 23 24.27 25.55 20.94
N ILE A 24 23.99 25.44 19.63
CA ILE A 24 23.79 26.60 18.76
C ILE A 24 22.55 27.40 19.22
N LYS A 25 21.44 26.72 19.53
CA LYS A 25 20.23 27.35 20.05
C LYS A 25 20.44 28.11 21.37
N TYR A 26 21.36 27.65 22.22
CA TYR A 26 21.69 28.31 23.48
C TYR A 26 22.55 29.57 23.32
N GLN A 27 23.15 29.80 22.14
CA GLN A 27 24.00 30.97 21.92
C GLN A 27 23.22 32.27 22.18
N GLY A 28 23.83 33.19 22.93
CA GLY A 28 23.21 34.45 23.34
C GLY A 28 22.28 34.36 24.56
N GLY A 29 22.05 33.17 25.12
CA GLY A 29 21.27 32.96 26.34
C GLY A 29 22.12 32.58 27.57
N ALA A 30 21.45 32.33 28.70
CA ALA A 30 22.08 31.91 29.96
C ALA A 30 22.85 30.57 29.84
N ASN A 31 22.50 29.75 28.86
CA ASN A 31 23.08 28.42 28.62
C ASN A 31 24.18 28.42 27.54
N ALA A 32 24.59 29.58 27.01
CA ALA A 32 25.51 29.69 25.88
C ALA A 32 26.91 29.08 26.13
N GLY A 33 27.31 28.94 27.40
CA GLY A 33 28.64 28.46 27.79
C GLY A 33 28.81 26.93 27.72
N PHE A 34 27.76 26.15 27.49
CA PHE A 34 27.87 24.70 27.47
C PHE A 34 28.55 24.19 26.20
N THR A 35 29.44 23.21 26.35
CA THR A 35 30.06 22.50 25.23
C THR A 35 29.34 21.19 24.93
N VAL A 36 29.48 20.67 23.71
CA VAL A 36 28.93 19.35 23.35
C VAL A 36 29.49 18.25 24.26
N ALA A 37 30.78 18.32 24.61
CA ALA A 37 31.41 17.37 25.53
C ALA A 37 30.76 17.38 26.91
N GLN A 38 30.46 18.58 27.45
CA GLN A 38 29.74 18.70 28.71
C GLN A 38 28.32 18.12 28.63
N LEU A 39 27.57 18.47 27.57
CA LEU A 39 26.20 17.98 27.35
C LEU A 39 26.14 16.46 27.11
N ALA A 40 27.19 15.89 26.51
CA ALA A 40 27.33 14.45 26.28
C ALA A 40 27.76 13.68 27.54
N GLY A 41 28.18 14.39 28.61
CA GLY A 41 28.68 13.76 29.82
C GLY A 41 30.11 13.24 29.69
N ASP A 42 30.92 13.83 28.81
CA ASP A 42 32.35 13.54 28.78
C ASP A 42 33.00 13.99 30.11
N PRO A 43 34.10 13.35 30.54
CA PRO A 43 34.81 13.78 31.75
C PRO A 43 35.13 15.29 31.72
N PRO A 44 34.90 16.02 32.83
CA PRO A 44 34.63 15.54 34.18
C PRO A 44 33.12 15.38 34.53
N LEU A 45 32.21 15.50 33.57
CA LEU A 45 30.75 15.42 33.80
C LEU A 45 30.19 14.02 33.53
N ASP A 46 31.00 12.98 33.70
CA ASP A 46 30.66 11.59 33.41
C ASP A 46 29.93 10.87 34.56
N SER A 47 29.58 11.61 35.61
CA SER A 47 28.83 11.17 36.79
C SER A 47 27.46 11.84 36.86
N ALA A 48 26.40 11.03 37.02
CA ALA A 48 25.02 11.51 37.11
C ALA A 48 24.81 12.54 38.24
N ALA A 49 25.43 12.35 39.40
CA ALA A 49 25.31 13.29 40.52
C ALA A 49 25.94 14.65 40.20
N ARG A 50 27.02 14.67 39.40
CA ARG A 50 27.67 15.90 38.95
C ARG A 50 26.81 16.61 37.91
N GLN A 51 26.29 15.87 36.93
CA GLN A 51 25.37 16.40 35.91
C GLN A 51 24.12 17.02 36.53
N ALA A 52 23.48 16.33 37.49
CA ALA A 52 22.25 16.80 38.13
C ALA A 52 22.42 18.10 38.94
N ARG A 53 23.63 18.39 39.42
CA ARG A 53 23.97 19.64 40.13
C ARG A 53 24.42 20.74 39.17
N PHE A 54 25.03 20.38 38.05
CA PHE A 54 25.63 21.31 37.12
C PHE A 54 24.63 21.87 36.11
N PHE A 55 23.72 21.04 35.59
CA PHE A 55 22.79 21.44 34.54
C PHE A 55 21.44 21.92 35.09
N PRO A 56 20.89 23.01 34.53
CA PRO A 56 19.48 23.36 34.68
C PRO A 56 18.54 22.23 34.21
N ARG A 57 17.32 22.18 34.76
CA ARG A 57 16.34 21.10 34.46
C ARG A 57 15.88 21.08 33.01
N ASP A 58 15.74 22.25 32.39
CA ASP A 58 15.44 22.42 30.97
C ASP A 58 16.54 21.82 30.10
N VAL A 59 17.81 22.09 30.41
CA VAL A 59 18.96 21.51 29.69
C VAL A 59 19.00 19.99 29.82
N LEU A 60 18.73 19.45 31.01
CA LEU A 60 18.62 17.99 31.20
C LEU A 60 17.47 17.39 30.38
N THR A 61 16.37 18.12 30.22
CA THR A 61 15.24 17.69 29.39
C THR A 61 15.62 17.68 27.90
N ASP A 62 16.30 18.73 27.44
CA ASP A 62 16.82 18.82 26.07
C ASP A 62 17.81 17.70 25.77
N ILE A 63 18.73 17.38 26.69
CA ILE A 63 19.68 16.26 26.53
C ILE A 63 18.95 14.91 26.39
N LYS A 64 17.94 14.68 27.24
CA LYS A 64 17.10 13.48 27.19
C LYS A 64 16.34 13.39 25.85
N ASP A 65 15.78 14.50 25.40
CA ASP A 65 15.02 14.56 24.15
C ASP A 65 15.93 14.38 22.93
N ALA A 66 17.14 14.94 22.96
CA ALA A 66 18.19 14.70 21.97
C ALA A 66 18.56 13.22 21.88
N ALA A 67 18.72 12.55 23.03
CA ALA A 67 19.04 11.12 23.09
C ALA A 67 17.91 10.26 22.51
N ARG A 68 16.66 10.59 22.84
CA ARG A 68 15.47 9.94 22.27
C ARG A 68 15.38 10.14 20.76
N LYS A 69 15.60 11.36 20.27
CA LYS A 69 15.58 11.70 18.84
C LYS A 69 16.66 10.92 18.06
N ALA A 70 17.86 10.83 18.61
CA ALA A 70 18.94 10.05 18.00
C ALA A 70 18.61 8.55 17.98
N MET A 71 17.98 8.02 19.02
CA MET A 71 17.58 6.62 19.12
C MET A 71 16.59 6.21 18.03
N VAL A 72 15.61 7.06 17.74
CA VAL A 72 14.61 6.79 16.70
C VAL A 72 15.27 6.57 15.34
N GLN A 73 16.38 7.26 15.05
CA GLN A 73 17.10 7.18 13.78
C GLN A 73 18.05 5.98 13.65
N ILE A 74 18.03 5.05 14.60
CA ILE A 74 18.89 3.86 14.55
C ILE A 74 18.08 2.69 13.99
N PRO A 75 18.48 2.15 12.81
CA PRO A 75 17.83 0.97 12.27
C PRO A 75 17.96 -0.23 13.20
N PRO A 76 16.95 -1.11 13.28
CA PRO A 76 17.09 -2.41 13.92
C PRO A 76 18.24 -3.22 13.29
N ALA A 77 18.90 -4.05 14.09
CA ALA A 77 20.06 -4.80 13.62
C ALA A 77 19.65 -5.80 12.52
N GLY A 78 20.41 -5.84 11.42
CA GLY A 78 20.17 -6.75 10.30
C GLY A 78 19.03 -6.34 9.37
N VAL A 79 18.42 -5.17 9.56
CA VAL A 79 17.38 -4.64 8.68
C VAL A 79 17.98 -3.61 7.71
N THR A 80 17.89 -3.89 6.41
CA THR A 80 18.15 -2.88 5.37
C THR A 80 16.98 -1.91 5.33
N GLU A 81 17.23 -0.62 5.57
CA GLU A 81 16.18 0.38 5.49
C GLU A 81 15.83 0.71 4.04
N SER A 82 14.54 0.68 3.73
CA SER A 82 14.02 1.25 2.49
C SER A 82 14.07 2.77 2.56
N LEU A 83 14.43 3.43 1.45
CA LEU A 83 14.28 4.87 1.31
C LEU A 83 12.83 5.27 1.58
N PHE A 84 12.63 6.36 2.33
CA PHE A 84 11.28 6.83 2.69
C PHE A 84 10.41 7.14 1.46
N THR A 85 11.02 7.49 0.32
CA THR A 85 10.33 7.72 -0.96
C THR A 85 9.77 6.45 -1.61
N GLU A 86 10.36 5.28 -1.30
CA GLU A 86 9.94 3.98 -1.84
C GLU A 86 8.81 3.34 -1.04
N VAL A 87 8.44 3.93 0.11
CA VAL A 87 7.30 3.46 0.90
C VAL A 87 6.01 3.77 0.14
N LYS A 88 5.39 2.73 -0.39
CA LYS A 88 4.10 2.78 -1.11
C LYS A 88 3.06 1.92 -0.42
N GLN A 89 1.80 2.33 -0.52
CA GLN A 89 0.68 1.54 -0.02
C GLN A 89 0.45 0.32 -0.92
N GLY A 90 0.30 -0.86 -0.32
CA GLY A 90 -0.09 -2.07 -1.03
C GLY A 90 -1.55 -2.03 -1.52
N PRO A 91 -1.94 -2.93 -2.45
CA PRO A 91 -3.28 -2.93 -3.05
C PRO A 91 -4.40 -3.22 -2.03
N SER A 92 -4.13 -4.05 -1.02
CA SER A 92 -5.08 -4.41 0.04
C SER A 92 -4.66 -3.92 1.41
N GLU A 93 -3.69 -3.01 1.44
CA GLU A 93 -3.10 -2.55 2.68
C GLU A 93 -3.92 -1.41 3.30
N PRO A 94 -4.30 -1.49 4.59
CA PRO A 94 -4.95 -0.38 5.27
C PRO A 94 -4.11 0.90 5.23
N PHE A 95 -4.76 2.03 4.97
CA PHE A 95 -4.07 3.30 4.83
C PHE A 95 -3.28 3.70 6.10
N ALA A 96 -3.83 3.43 7.28
CA ALA A 96 -3.14 3.69 8.55
C ALA A 96 -1.80 2.93 8.65
N SER A 97 -1.79 1.64 8.30
CA SER A 97 -0.55 0.83 8.31
C SER A 97 0.50 1.36 7.34
N PHE A 98 0.07 1.93 6.21
CA PHE A 98 0.95 2.58 5.25
C PHE A 98 1.55 3.85 5.83
N ILE A 99 0.74 4.70 6.47
CA ILE A 99 1.20 5.92 7.13
C ILE A 99 2.16 5.62 8.28
N ASP A 100 1.94 4.55 9.04
CA ASP A 100 2.85 4.15 10.13
C ASP A 100 4.25 3.81 9.58
N ARG A 101 4.33 3.03 8.49
CA ARG A 101 5.61 2.72 7.85
C ARG A 101 6.26 3.94 7.23
N LEU A 102 5.47 4.80 6.58
CA LEU A 102 5.96 6.04 5.97
C LEU A 102 6.54 6.96 7.03
N THR A 103 5.81 7.18 8.13
CA THR A 103 6.24 7.99 9.28
C THR A 103 7.51 7.42 9.88
N GLN A 104 7.54 6.11 10.13
CA GLN A 104 8.75 5.44 10.65
C GLN A 104 9.95 5.61 9.71
N ALA A 105 9.78 5.47 8.40
CA ALA A 105 10.87 5.65 7.44
C ALA A 105 11.37 7.10 7.40
N VAL A 106 10.45 8.08 7.42
CA VAL A 106 10.76 9.51 7.43
C VAL A 106 11.47 9.91 8.73
N ASP A 107 10.97 9.48 9.89
CA ASP A 107 11.55 9.79 11.20
C ASP A 107 12.99 9.28 11.34
N ARG A 108 13.30 8.17 10.66
CA ARG A 108 14.64 7.58 10.68
C ARG A 108 15.64 8.30 9.79
N GLN A 109 15.17 8.81 8.64
CA GLN A 109 16.02 9.34 7.58
C GLN A 109 16.11 10.87 7.56
N VAL A 110 15.12 11.57 8.12
CA VAL A 110 15.01 13.03 8.10
C VAL A 110 15.19 13.57 9.52
N THR A 111 15.99 14.63 9.69
CA THR A 111 16.28 15.21 11.03
C THR A 111 15.39 16.41 11.38
N ASP A 112 14.96 17.18 10.38
CA ASP A 112 14.15 18.38 10.54
C ASP A 112 12.67 18.03 10.69
N GLU A 113 12.06 18.43 11.80
CA GLU A 113 10.67 18.07 12.16
C GLU A 113 9.62 18.74 11.27
N THR A 114 9.91 19.95 10.79
CA THR A 114 9.01 20.66 9.87
C THR A 114 9.02 20.00 8.49
N VAL A 115 10.20 19.56 8.04
CA VAL A 115 10.36 18.80 6.80
C VAL A 115 9.76 17.41 6.92
N GLN A 116 9.93 16.71 8.05
CA GLN A 116 9.30 15.41 8.31
C GLN A 116 7.78 15.48 8.13
N SER A 117 7.14 16.42 8.83
CA SER A 117 5.68 16.61 8.80
C SER A 117 5.18 16.92 7.38
N HIS A 118 5.92 17.76 6.64
CA HIS A 118 5.59 18.09 5.26
C HIS A 118 5.75 16.89 4.31
N LEU A 119 6.86 16.16 4.41
CA LEU A 119 7.14 14.98 3.59
C LEU A 119 6.11 13.88 3.80
N ILE A 120 5.75 13.59 5.06
CA ILE A 120 4.72 12.59 5.38
C ILE A 120 3.40 12.97 4.69
N ARG A 121 2.97 14.23 4.76
CA ARG A 121 1.72 14.67 4.12
C ARG A 121 1.78 14.56 2.59
N CYS A 122 2.88 14.97 1.97
CA CYS A 122 3.04 14.90 0.51
C CYS A 122 3.09 13.44 0.01
N LEU A 123 3.86 12.59 0.69
CA LEU A 123 4.03 11.19 0.31
C LEU A 123 2.79 10.35 0.63
N ALA A 124 2.05 10.67 1.69
CA ALA A 124 0.79 10.01 2.03
C ALA A 124 -0.19 10.01 0.86
N PHE A 125 -0.30 11.15 0.16
CA PHE A 125 -1.13 11.24 -1.04
C PHE A 125 -0.45 10.62 -2.27
N ALA A 126 0.81 10.99 -2.53
CA ALA A 126 1.52 10.58 -3.75
C ALA A 126 1.69 9.05 -3.86
N ASN A 127 1.90 8.38 -2.73
CA ASN A 127 2.21 6.95 -2.66
C ASN A 127 1.04 6.07 -2.20
N ALA A 128 -0.15 6.64 -1.98
CA ALA A 128 -1.35 5.87 -1.71
C ALA A 128 -1.77 5.01 -2.92
N ASN A 129 -2.55 3.96 -2.63
CA ASN A 129 -3.19 3.14 -3.65
C ASN A 129 -4.33 3.92 -4.35
N SER A 130 -4.87 3.37 -5.43
CA SER A 130 -5.86 4.05 -6.28
C SER A 130 -7.15 4.39 -5.54
N GLU A 131 -7.61 3.53 -4.65
CA GLU A 131 -8.86 3.74 -3.89
C GLU A 131 -8.69 4.87 -2.87
N CYS A 132 -7.62 4.83 -2.06
CA CYS A 132 -7.30 5.91 -1.12
C CYS A 132 -7.05 7.23 -1.84
N LYS A 133 -6.35 7.23 -2.99
CA LYS A 133 -6.18 8.45 -3.81
C LYS A 133 -7.50 9.05 -4.27
N CYS A 134 -8.46 8.21 -4.69
CA CYS A 134 -9.79 8.67 -5.09
C CYS A 134 -10.52 9.35 -3.93
N VAL A 135 -10.52 8.72 -2.75
CA VAL A 135 -11.14 9.26 -1.53
C VAL A 135 -10.48 10.56 -1.10
N ILE A 136 -9.15 10.62 -1.06
CA ILE A 136 -8.41 11.83 -0.64
C ILE A 136 -8.65 12.99 -1.61
N SER A 137 -8.71 12.71 -2.92
CA SER A 137 -8.95 13.74 -3.95
C SER A 137 -10.36 14.36 -3.87
N ALA A 138 -11.31 13.67 -3.23
CA ALA A 138 -12.66 14.18 -3.02
C ALA A 138 -12.78 15.12 -1.82
N ILE A 139 -11.75 15.20 -0.96
CA ILE A 139 -11.76 16.09 0.21
C ILE A 139 -11.42 17.51 -0.24
N PRO A 140 -12.29 18.51 0.04
CA PRO A 140 -12.05 19.89 -0.37
C PRO A 140 -10.94 20.55 0.46
N GLY A 141 -10.19 21.45 -0.17
CA GLY A 141 -9.19 22.28 0.51
C GLY A 141 -7.88 21.56 0.80
N GLN A 142 -7.25 21.91 1.92
CA GLN A 142 -6.01 21.27 2.39
C GLN A 142 -6.31 20.41 3.61
N PRO A 143 -6.66 19.13 3.43
CA PRO A 143 -6.98 18.27 4.55
C PRO A 143 -5.76 17.99 5.42
N THR A 144 -6.03 17.85 6.71
CA THR A 144 -5.09 17.37 7.73
C THR A 144 -4.89 15.87 7.61
N MET A 145 -3.80 15.35 8.19
CA MET A 145 -3.54 13.91 8.20
C MET A 145 -4.65 13.12 8.91
N ALA A 146 -5.26 13.69 9.95
CA ALA A 146 -6.36 13.06 10.67
C ALA A 146 -7.60 12.89 9.79
N GLU A 147 -7.99 13.93 9.05
CA GLU A 147 -9.12 13.88 8.10
C GLU A 147 -8.86 12.87 6.97
N ILE A 148 -7.63 12.82 6.46
CA ILE A 148 -7.22 11.84 5.44
C ILE A 148 -7.33 10.41 5.99
N LEU A 149 -6.82 10.15 7.20
CA LEU A 149 -6.90 8.84 7.85
C LEU A 149 -8.34 8.40 8.07
N GLU A 150 -9.20 9.30 8.56
CA GLU A 150 -10.62 9.03 8.78
C GLU A 150 -11.34 8.71 7.46
N ALA A 151 -11.11 9.51 6.42
CA ALA A 151 -11.72 9.29 5.11
C ALA A 151 -11.30 7.94 4.51
N CYS A 152 -10.02 7.58 4.63
CA CYS A 152 -9.49 6.31 4.12
C CYS A 152 -9.82 5.10 4.99
N SER A 153 -10.33 5.27 6.22
CA SER A 153 -10.58 4.16 7.17
C SER A 153 -11.58 3.11 6.66
N LYS A 154 -12.47 3.50 5.75
CA LYS A 154 -13.50 2.62 5.16
C LYS A 154 -13.04 1.93 3.88
N VAL A 155 -11.91 2.35 3.30
CA VAL A 155 -11.37 1.79 2.06
C VAL A 155 -11.01 0.32 2.27
N GLY A 156 -11.31 -0.53 1.29
CA GLY A 156 -11.11 -1.99 1.38
C GLY A 156 -12.11 -2.74 2.28
N THR A 157 -13.04 -2.08 2.96
CA THR A 157 -14.11 -2.78 3.71
C THR A 157 -15.10 -3.47 2.75
N PRO A 158 -15.76 -4.58 3.15
CA PRO A 158 -16.78 -5.22 2.30
C PRO A 158 -17.87 -4.26 1.84
N GLN A 159 -18.26 -3.29 2.69
CA GLN A 159 -19.24 -2.26 2.35
C GLN A 159 -18.71 -1.31 1.27
N HIS A 160 -17.45 -0.88 1.37
CA HIS A 160 -16.83 -0.02 0.36
C HIS A 160 -16.68 -0.74 -0.99
N VAL A 161 -16.24 -1.99 -0.96
CA VAL A 161 -16.13 -2.83 -2.17
C VAL A 161 -17.52 -3.04 -2.80
N ALA A 162 -18.54 -3.33 -2.00
CA ALA A 162 -19.91 -3.47 -2.49
C ALA A 162 -20.45 -2.17 -3.12
N ALA A 163 -20.15 -1.01 -2.53
CA ALA A 163 -20.54 0.29 -3.08
C ALA A 163 -19.87 0.54 -4.44
N ILE A 164 -18.55 0.33 -4.54
CA ILE A 164 -17.81 0.46 -5.80
C ILE A 164 -18.36 -0.48 -6.87
N LEU A 165 -18.64 -1.74 -6.52
CA LEU A 165 -19.24 -2.70 -7.46
C LEU A 165 -20.64 -2.26 -7.89
N GLY A 166 -21.43 -1.72 -6.97
CA GLY A 166 -22.74 -1.14 -7.26
C GLY A 166 -22.67 -0.01 -8.28
N ASP A 167 -21.75 0.94 -8.08
CA ASP A 167 -21.54 2.08 -8.98
C ASP A 167 -21.12 1.64 -10.38
N HIS A 168 -20.23 0.64 -10.48
CA HIS A 168 -19.82 0.07 -11.77
C HIS A 168 -20.98 -0.61 -12.50
N VAL A 169 -21.82 -1.36 -11.78
CA VAL A 169 -23.01 -1.99 -12.35
C VAL A 169 -24.00 -0.94 -12.82
N GLU A 170 -24.28 0.09 -12.02
CA GLU A 170 -25.19 1.17 -12.38
C GLU A 170 -24.70 1.91 -13.64
N LYS A 171 -23.40 2.24 -13.68
CA LYS A 171 -22.77 2.87 -14.85
C LYS A 171 -22.91 1.99 -16.10
N ALA A 172 -22.60 0.70 -16.00
CA ALA A 172 -22.70 -0.24 -17.12
C ALA A 172 -24.15 -0.37 -17.63
N VAL A 173 -25.13 -0.37 -16.72
CA VAL A 173 -26.56 -0.41 -17.09
C VAL A 173 -26.98 0.87 -17.82
N LYS A 174 -26.56 2.04 -17.33
CA LYS A 174 -26.83 3.33 -17.98
C LYS A 174 -26.21 3.41 -19.38
N GLU A 175 -24.96 2.97 -19.53
CA GLU A 175 -24.28 2.91 -20.84
C GLU A 175 -24.95 1.92 -21.79
N ALA A 176 -25.33 0.74 -21.31
CA ALA A 176 -26.06 -0.24 -22.11
C ALA A 176 -27.43 0.30 -22.58
N PHE A 177 -28.14 1.02 -21.71
CA PHE A 177 -29.42 1.63 -22.04
C PHE A 177 -29.27 2.79 -23.04
N ALA A 178 -28.29 3.68 -22.84
CA ALA A 178 -27.99 4.75 -23.80
C ALA A 178 -27.60 4.18 -25.17
N ASN A 179 -26.77 3.14 -25.21
CA ASN A 179 -26.42 2.43 -26.44
C ASN A 179 -27.64 1.78 -27.10
N PHE A 180 -28.55 1.20 -26.32
CA PHE A 180 -29.81 0.66 -26.85
C PHE A 180 -30.69 1.76 -27.46
N GLN A 181 -30.78 2.92 -26.80
CA GLN A 181 -31.51 4.07 -27.35
C GLN A 181 -30.89 4.59 -28.64
N GLN A 182 -29.57 4.51 -28.82
CA GLN A 182 -28.91 4.94 -30.06
C GLN A 182 -28.93 3.87 -31.16
N ARG A 183 -29.15 2.60 -30.81
CA ARG A 183 -29.18 1.49 -31.76
C ARG A 183 -30.41 1.55 -32.65
N GLN A 184 -30.17 1.62 -33.96
CA GLN A 184 -31.20 1.62 -34.99
C GLN A 184 -31.83 0.24 -35.14
N CYS A 185 -33.15 0.21 -35.33
CA CYS A 185 -33.87 -1.01 -35.64
C CYS A 185 -33.44 -1.58 -37.00
N TYR A 186 -33.08 -2.87 -37.05
CA TYR A 186 -32.68 -3.60 -38.26
C TYR A 186 -33.76 -3.73 -39.35
N LYS A 187 -34.95 -3.15 -39.17
CA LYS A 187 -36.01 -3.11 -40.18
C LYS A 187 -36.32 -1.68 -40.64
N CYS A 188 -36.57 -0.76 -39.71
CA CYS A 188 -37.02 0.61 -40.05
C CYS A 188 -35.97 1.69 -39.83
N GLY A 189 -34.77 1.36 -39.32
CA GLY A 189 -33.69 2.31 -39.05
C GLY A 189 -33.95 3.25 -37.86
N LYS A 190 -35.13 3.22 -37.22
CA LYS A 190 -35.44 4.09 -36.09
C LYS A 190 -34.87 3.53 -34.78
N PRO A 191 -34.32 4.38 -33.90
CA PRO A 191 -33.74 3.98 -32.62
C PRO A 191 -34.75 3.42 -31.59
N GLY A 192 -34.24 2.83 -30.50
CA GLY A 192 -35.00 2.57 -29.27
C GLY A 192 -35.84 1.29 -29.25
N HIS A 193 -35.72 0.41 -30.25
CA HIS A 193 -36.43 -0.87 -30.28
C HIS A 193 -35.72 -1.90 -31.18
N PHE A 194 -35.98 -3.19 -30.94
CA PHE A 194 -35.48 -4.27 -31.79
C PHE A 194 -36.43 -4.55 -32.96
N LYS A 195 -35.94 -5.26 -34.00
CA LYS A 195 -36.73 -5.66 -35.19
C LYS A 195 -38.04 -6.36 -34.86
N LYS A 196 -38.09 -7.11 -33.76
CA LYS A 196 -39.28 -7.85 -33.30
C LYS A 196 -40.37 -6.93 -32.75
N ASP A 197 -39.96 -5.83 -32.13
CA ASP A 197 -40.84 -4.84 -31.49
C ASP A 197 -41.01 -3.60 -32.38
N CYS A 198 -40.73 -3.74 -33.68
CA CYS A 198 -40.81 -2.64 -34.61
C CYS A 198 -42.28 -2.27 -34.83
N PRO A 199 -42.70 -1.02 -34.60
CA PRO A 199 -44.07 -0.60 -34.83
C PRO A 199 -44.44 -0.63 -36.33
N GLN A 200 -43.42 -0.69 -37.20
CA GLN A 200 -43.56 -0.91 -38.65
C GLN A 200 -43.54 -2.41 -39.00
N VAL A 201 -43.69 -3.31 -38.02
CA VAL A 201 -44.29 -4.62 -38.30
C VAL A 201 -45.75 -4.32 -38.64
N THR A 202 -45.96 -3.92 -39.90
CA THR A 202 -47.13 -4.42 -40.59
C THR A 202 -47.09 -5.92 -40.33
N ASN A 203 -48.05 -6.40 -39.56
CA ASN A 203 -48.45 -7.77 -39.70
C ASN A 203 -48.80 -7.88 -41.18
N ASN A 204 -47.86 -8.32 -42.01
CA ASN A 204 -48.21 -9.20 -43.09
C ASN A 204 -48.74 -10.47 -42.39
N ALA A 205 -49.93 -10.34 -41.80
CA ALA A 205 -50.97 -11.33 -41.94
C ALA A 205 -51.30 -11.36 -43.43
N ASP A 206 -50.30 -11.76 -44.23
CA ASP A 206 -50.56 -12.21 -45.56
C ASP A 206 -51.32 -13.51 -45.37
N SER A 207 -52.51 -13.45 -45.92
CA SER A 207 -53.59 -14.39 -45.76
C SER A 207 -53.22 -15.69 -46.43
N SER A 208 -52.66 -16.65 -45.67
CA SER A 208 -53.06 -18.04 -45.81
C SER A 208 -52.58 -18.90 -44.64
N ASP A 209 -53.18 -18.67 -43.48
CA ASP A 209 -52.99 -19.53 -42.31
C ASP A 209 -53.84 -20.81 -42.43
N HIS A 210 -53.98 -21.39 -43.64
CA HIS A 210 -54.79 -22.57 -43.94
C HIS A 210 -53.91 -23.74 -44.37
N CYS A 211 -54.18 -24.93 -43.83
CA CYS A 211 -53.52 -26.16 -44.27
C CYS A 211 -53.83 -26.43 -45.76
N PRO A 212 -52.83 -26.54 -46.66
CA PRO A 212 -53.08 -26.68 -48.10
C PRO A 212 -53.77 -28.00 -48.49
N ALA A 213 -53.89 -28.96 -47.57
CA ALA A 213 -54.59 -30.22 -47.79
C ALA A 213 -56.11 -30.14 -47.50
N CYS A 214 -56.58 -29.20 -46.67
CA CYS A 214 -57.97 -29.18 -46.23
C CYS A 214 -58.57 -27.77 -46.01
N GLY A 215 -57.81 -26.71 -46.25
CA GLY A 215 -58.30 -25.33 -46.23
C GLY A 215 -58.74 -24.81 -44.86
N ARG A 216 -58.39 -25.45 -43.74
CA ARG A 216 -58.75 -24.99 -42.38
C ARG A 216 -57.60 -24.27 -41.67
N LYS A 217 -57.94 -23.28 -40.83
CA LYS A 217 -56.93 -22.48 -40.13
C LYS A 217 -56.19 -23.25 -39.04
N LYS A 218 -54.88 -23.00 -38.92
CA LYS A 218 -54.01 -23.38 -37.78
C LYS A 218 -53.85 -24.86 -37.45
N HIS A 219 -53.43 -25.68 -38.41
CA HIS A 219 -52.71 -26.93 -38.10
C HIS A 219 -51.71 -27.26 -39.22
N ARG A 220 -50.64 -27.98 -38.87
CA ARG A 220 -49.68 -28.54 -39.83
C ARG A 220 -50.16 -29.94 -40.23
N PRO A 221 -50.21 -30.31 -41.52
CA PRO A 221 -50.64 -31.65 -41.91
C PRO A 221 -49.65 -32.69 -41.36
N ALA A 222 -50.18 -33.80 -40.84
CA ALA A 222 -49.38 -34.90 -40.34
C ALA A 222 -48.60 -35.52 -41.52
N ARG A 223 -47.27 -35.47 -41.46
CA ARG A 223 -46.40 -36.22 -42.40
C ARG A 223 -46.44 -37.69 -42.01
N ASN A 224 -47.13 -38.52 -42.80
CA ASN A 224 -46.92 -39.96 -42.78
C ASN A 224 -45.56 -40.25 -43.41
N ASN A 225 -44.59 -40.63 -42.59
CA ASN A 225 -43.28 -41.06 -43.06
C ASN A 225 -43.36 -42.56 -43.37
N VAL A 226 -43.49 -42.90 -44.65
CA VAL A 226 -43.05 -44.21 -45.16
C VAL A 226 -41.65 -44.00 -45.73
N SER A 227 -40.68 -44.54 -44.98
CA SER A 227 -39.36 -45.06 -45.37
C SER A 227 -38.50 -44.30 -46.39
N GLY A 228 -37.32 -43.87 -45.94
CA GLY A 228 -36.09 -43.90 -46.75
C GLY A 228 -35.18 -42.68 -46.65
N GLY A 229 -33.98 -42.87 -46.07
CA GLY A 229 -32.78 -42.14 -46.51
C GLY A 229 -32.25 -40.98 -45.66
N THR A 230 -31.29 -41.31 -44.78
CA THR A 230 -30.04 -40.60 -44.46
C THR A 230 -29.97 -39.07 -44.22
N GLN A 231 -29.59 -38.78 -42.97
CA GLN A 231 -28.55 -37.84 -42.51
C GLN A 231 -28.82 -36.34 -42.29
N SER A 232 -28.59 -35.99 -41.02
CA SER A 232 -27.86 -34.83 -40.47
C SER A 232 -28.49 -33.43 -40.53
N GLY A 233 -28.86 -32.95 -39.33
CA GLY A 233 -29.23 -31.56 -39.06
C GLY A 233 -29.30 -31.31 -37.56
N ASN A 234 -28.18 -30.90 -36.96
CA ASN A 234 -28.08 -30.54 -35.54
C ASN A 234 -28.82 -29.22 -35.27
N SER A 235 -29.85 -29.27 -34.42
CA SER A 235 -30.38 -28.09 -33.70
C SER A 235 -31.14 -28.55 -32.46
N ARG A 236 -30.43 -28.70 -31.34
CA ARG A 236 -31.04 -28.72 -30.00
C ARG A 236 -30.92 -27.33 -29.39
N ARG A 237 -32.04 -26.60 -29.38
CA ARG A 237 -32.26 -25.50 -28.41
C ARG A 237 -32.70 -26.13 -27.08
N SER A 238 -31.86 -25.92 -26.08
CA SER A 238 -32.15 -25.61 -24.67
C SER A 238 -33.29 -26.34 -23.96
N ALA A 239 -32.90 -27.17 -22.98
CA ALA A 239 -33.50 -27.16 -21.65
C ALA A 239 -32.50 -27.77 -20.65
N ASN A 240 -31.75 -26.94 -19.92
CA ASN A 240 -31.47 -27.24 -18.53
C ASN A 240 -31.09 -25.96 -17.76
N ARG A 241 -32.00 -25.55 -16.87
CA ARG A 241 -31.73 -24.57 -15.81
C ARG A 241 -31.14 -25.40 -14.67
N GLN A 242 -29.83 -25.36 -14.49
CA GLN A 242 -29.21 -25.84 -13.26
C GLN A 242 -28.70 -24.64 -12.47
N HIS A 243 -29.26 -24.48 -11.28
CA HIS A 243 -28.73 -23.63 -10.24
C HIS A 243 -27.29 -24.07 -9.93
N ALA A 244 -26.33 -23.15 -10.07
CA ALA A 244 -24.99 -23.34 -9.55
C ALA A 244 -24.89 -22.58 -8.22
N THR A 245 -24.90 -23.34 -7.12
CA THR A 245 -24.43 -22.90 -5.81
C THR A 245 -22.90 -22.81 -5.86
N THR A 246 -22.34 -21.61 -5.71
CA THR A 246 -20.90 -21.43 -5.53
C THR A 246 -20.52 -21.92 -4.14
N GLN A 247 -20.03 -23.16 -4.05
CA GLN A 247 -19.29 -23.62 -2.88
C GLN A 247 -17.90 -22.97 -2.88
N VAL A 248 -17.60 -22.28 -1.79
CA VAL A 248 -16.25 -21.88 -1.39
C VAL A 248 -15.46 -23.13 -0.99
N MET A 249 -14.37 -23.44 -1.70
CA MET A 249 -13.38 -24.41 -1.23
C MET A 249 -12.21 -23.67 -0.58
N ALA A 250 -12.00 -23.98 0.70
CA ALA A 250 -10.79 -23.66 1.45
C ALA A 250 -9.59 -24.41 0.85
N MET A 251 -8.47 -23.71 0.67
CA MET A 251 -7.20 -24.31 0.33
C MET A 251 -6.38 -24.53 1.60
N THR A 252 -6.34 -25.77 2.07
CA THR A 252 -5.26 -26.29 2.92
C THR A 252 -4.36 -27.15 2.03
N GLN A 253 -3.05 -26.87 2.03
CA GLN A 253 -2.06 -27.77 1.47
C GLN A 253 -0.76 -27.70 2.28
N GLU A 254 -0.57 -28.70 3.14
CA GLU A 254 0.76 -29.21 3.50
C GLU A 254 1.11 -30.32 2.51
N GLN A 255 2.32 -30.28 1.93
CA GLN A 255 3.33 -31.35 2.04
C GLN A 255 4.53 -31.08 1.11
N ALA A 256 5.74 -31.24 1.68
CA ALA A 256 7.02 -31.38 0.99
C ALA A 256 7.12 -32.74 0.26
N PRO A 257 8.12 -32.97 -0.63
CA PRO A 257 9.42 -33.48 -0.14
C PRO A 257 10.69 -33.13 -0.96
N GLN A 258 11.81 -33.17 -0.23
CA GLN A 258 13.17 -33.68 -0.54
C GLN A 258 13.97 -33.25 -1.81
N GLY A 259 15.11 -32.61 -1.55
CA GLY A 259 16.45 -33.21 -1.75
C GLY A 259 17.02 -33.33 -3.17
N GLY A 260 18.05 -32.54 -3.48
CA GLY A 260 18.91 -32.74 -4.65
C GLY A 260 20.08 -31.74 -4.70
N GLN A 261 21.31 -32.27 -4.76
CA GLN A 261 22.58 -31.57 -4.58
C GLN A 261 23.13 -30.92 -5.87
N SER A 262 24.14 -30.07 -5.65
CA SER A 262 25.28 -29.76 -6.53
C SER A 262 25.08 -28.70 -7.62
N SER A 263 25.81 -27.59 -7.53
CA SER A 263 27.12 -27.46 -8.19
C SER A 263 27.70 -26.07 -7.96
N GLY A 264 28.97 -26.01 -7.58
CA GLY A 264 29.68 -24.77 -7.31
C GLY A 264 30.03 -23.99 -8.58
N ASN A 265 30.34 -22.71 -8.39
CA ASN A 265 31.21 -21.96 -9.27
C ASN A 265 32.10 -21.05 -8.42
N SER A 266 33.41 -21.33 -8.54
CA SER A 266 34.51 -20.51 -8.03
C SER A 266 34.91 -19.46 -9.07
N ILE A 267 35.82 -18.57 -8.62
CA ILE A 267 36.70 -17.66 -9.39
C ILE A 267 35.98 -16.34 -9.76
N LEU A 268 36.38 -15.14 -9.31
CA LEU A 268 37.70 -14.50 -9.39
C LEU A 268 37.93 -13.44 -8.29
N THR A 269 39.12 -13.49 -7.69
CA THR A 269 39.82 -12.38 -7.04
C THR A 269 40.34 -11.38 -8.09
N PRO A 270 40.60 -10.13 -7.69
CA PRO A 270 41.89 -9.55 -8.05
C PRO A 270 42.65 -8.92 -6.88
N SER A 271 43.95 -8.88 -7.15
CA SER A 271 45.12 -8.58 -6.34
C SER A 271 45.16 -7.22 -5.65
N ALA A 272 46.02 -7.20 -4.63
CA ALA A 272 46.48 -6.05 -3.86
C ALA A 272 47.03 -4.91 -4.73
N GLY A 273 46.58 -3.70 -4.43
CA GLY A 273 47.17 -2.43 -4.87
C GLY A 273 47.37 -1.52 -3.67
N GLN A 274 48.62 -1.13 -3.46
CA GLN A 274 49.10 -0.30 -2.36
C GLN A 274 48.42 1.07 -2.36
N PHE A 275 47.89 1.51 -1.21
CA PHE A 275 47.63 2.92 -0.95
C PHE A 275 48.45 3.39 0.24
N VAL A 276 49.23 4.42 -0.05
CA VAL A 276 50.25 5.06 0.77
C VAL A 276 49.55 5.99 1.78
N GLY A 277 50.06 6.03 3.01
CA GLY A 277 49.35 6.55 4.19
C GLY A 277 49.28 8.08 4.35
N SER A 278 48.34 8.49 5.20
CA SER A 278 48.26 9.78 5.91
C SER A 278 47.10 9.76 6.93
N PRO A 279 47.09 10.63 7.96
CA PRO A 279 47.47 10.23 9.32
C PRO A 279 46.29 9.91 10.27
N SER A 280 46.56 8.94 11.15
CA SER A 280 46.03 8.70 12.50
C SER A 280 44.63 9.23 12.84
N ILE A 281 43.60 8.42 12.58
CA ILE A 281 42.37 8.46 13.37
C ILE A 281 42.70 7.81 14.72
N GLN A 282 42.85 8.65 15.75
CA GLN A 282 43.05 8.20 17.11
C GLN A 282 41.74 7.59 17.63
N SER A 283 41.61 6.27 17.47
CA SER A 283 40.52 5.48 18.01
C SER A 283 40.58 5.52 19.54
N TYR A 284 39.73 6.32 20.18
CA TYR A 284 39.51 6.25 21.62
C TYR A 284 38.72 4.97 21.92
N TYR A 285 39.44 3.87 22.18
CA TYR A 285 38.88 2.73 22.89
C TYR A 285 38.58 3.16 24.33
N TYR A 286 37.29 3.34 24.66
CA TYR A 286 36.85 3.40 26.05
C TYR A 286 36.81 1.97 26.61
N GLN A 287 37.84 1.59 27.36
CA GLN A 287 37.78 0.40 28.22
C GLN A 287 36.85 0.67 29.40
N GLY A 288 35.79 -0.13 29.50
CA GLY A 288 35.09 -0.42 30.75
C GLY A 288 33.99 0.55 31.19
N ARG A 289 32.75 0.29 30.73
CA ARG A 289 31.54 0.61 31.52
C ARG A 289 30.50 -0.50 31.37
N ASN A 290 30.50 -1.42 32.34
CA ASN A 290 29.29 -2.17 32.70
C ASN A 290 28.37 -1.22 33.48
N ALA A 291 27.53 -0.47 32.78
CA ALA A 291 26.47 0.32 33.41
C ALA A 291 25.10 -0.33 33.13
N THR A 292 24.61 -1.08 34.11
CA THR A 292 23.26 -1.63 34.15
C THR A 292 22.29 -0.49 34.45
N TRP A 293 21.61 0.04 33.43
CA TRP A 293 20.51 0.96 33.63
C TRP A 293 19.25 0.16 34.01
N GLN A 294 18.84 0.21 35.28
CA GLN A 294 17.50 -0.21 35.70
C GLN A 294 16.58 1.02 35.75
N LEU A 295 15.44 0.94 35.09
CA LEU A 295 14.36 1.93 35.17
C LEU A 295 13.80 1.98 36.60
N PRO A 296 13.46 3.16 37.14
CA PRO A 296 12.73 3.25 38.40
C PRO A 296 11.33 2.65 38.24
N LYS A 297 10.86 1.95 39.28
CA LYS A 297 9.46 1.48 39.40
C LYS A 297 8.49 2.64 39.53
#